data_AF-A0A318TQV7-F1
#
_entry.id   AF-A0A318TQV7-F1
#
_cell.length_a   1.000
_cell.length_b   1.000
_cell.length_c   1.000
_cell.angle_alpha   90.00
_cell.angle_beta   90.00
_cell.angle_gamma   90.00
#
_symmetry.space_group_name_H-M   'P 1'
#
loop_
_entity.id
_entity.type
_entity.pdbx_description
1 polymer ?
#
loop_
_entity_poly.entity_id
_entity_poly.type
_entity_poly.pdbx_seq_one_letter_code
_entity_poly.pdbx_strand_id
1 'polypeptide(L)'
;MCVNNDFIEQFAYKMYEEINKSSLFRVVRVEGIEGTYLNSESSKKQWDSKNLITKLVLKDKNNNSFVVNPDSIGLKFATGEISYKEYKRMQKLDDFKWISFSLLGISFLCLMIYFLLKFFN
;
A
#
# COMPACT_ATOMS: atom_id res chain seq x y z
N MET A 1 17.81 -8.21 5.96
CA MET A 1 17.40 -8.64 4.62
C MET A 1 16.93 -7.40 3.87
N CYS A 2 17.71 -6.92 2.91
CA CYS A 2 17.22 -5.91 1.97
C CYS A 2 16.30 -6.65 1.01
N VAL A 3 15.00 -6.41 1.13
CA VAL A 3 14.06 -6.81 0.09
C VAL A 3 14.52 -6.10 -1.18
N ASN A 4 14.55 -6.80 -2.31
CA ASN A 4 14.77 -6.11 -3.56
C ASN A 4 13.64 -5.06 -3.64
N ASN A 5 14.02 -3.77 -3.74
CA ASN A 5 13.26 -2.82 -4.55
C ASN A 5 13.15 -3.44 -5.97
N ASP A 6 12.72 -2.85 -7.04
CA ASP A 6 12.25 -3.59 -8.24
C ASP A 6 11.05 -4.54 -7.98
N PHE A 7 11.06 -5.47 -7.01
CA PHE A 7 9.91 -6.36 -6.76
C PHE A 7 8.71 -5.61 -6.21
N ILE A 8 8.93 -4.71 -5.25
CA ILE A 8 7.88 -3.90 -4.63
C ILE A 8 7.30 -2.92 -5.67
N GLU A 9 8.18 -2.33 -6.47
CA GLU A 9 7.87 -1.41 -7.55
C GLU A 9 7.08 -2.10 -8.66
N GLN A 10 7.51 -3.28 -9.11
CA GLN A 10 6.80 -4.09 -10.09
C GLN A 10 5.44 -4.54 -9.57
N PHE A 11 5.36 -4.94 -8.30
CA PHE A 11 4.09 -5.31 -7.68
C PHE A 11 3.12 -4.12 -7.67
N ALA A 12 3.56 -2.96 -7.19
CA ALA A 12 2.75 -1.75 -7.16
C ALA A 12 2.31 -1.31 -8.57
N TYR A 13 3.21 -1.42 -9.55
CA TYR A 13 2.90 -1.12 -10.95
C TYR A 13 1.84 -2.08 -11.53
N LYS A 14 1.97 -3.38 -11.26
CA LYS A 14 0.99 -4.38 -11.69
C LYS A 14 -0.39 -4.12 -11.08
N MET A 15 -0.44 -3.80 -9.79
CA MET A 15 -1.69 -3.47 -9.10
C MET A 15 -2.31 -2.18 -9.66
N TYR A 16 -1.50 -1.17 -9.97
CA TYR A 16 -1.96 0.02 -10.69
C TYR A 16 -2.59 -0.34 -12.05
N GLU A 17 -1.94 -1.20 -12.85
CA GLU A 17 -2.51 -1.61 -14.13
C GLU A 17 -3.85 -2.34 -13.96
N GLU A 18 -3.94 -3.23 -12.98
CA GLU A 18 -5.18 -3.93 -12.67
C GLU A 18 -6.28 -2.94 -12.27
N ILE A 19 -6.01 -2.04 -11.33
CA ILE A 19 -6.92 -0.96 -10.92
C ILE A 19 -7.36 -0.13 -12.13
N ASN A 20 -6.43 0.29 -12.98
CA ASN A 20 -6.76 1.11 -14.13
C ASN A 20 -7.59 0.37 -15.20
N LYS A 21 -7.44 -0.96 -15.32
CA LYS A 21 -8.20 -1.79 -16.27
C LYS A 21 -9.59 -2.18 -15.76
N SER A 22 -9.72 -2.46 -14.46
CA SER A 22 -10.94 -3.06 -13.88
C SER A 22 -11.74 -2.11 -13.00
N SER A 23 -11.26 -0.89 -12.74
CA SER A 23 -11.96 0.03 -11.84
C SER A 23 -13.22 0.64 -12.43
N LEU A 24 -14.23 0.78 -11.59
CA LEU A 24 -15.43 1.59 -11.84
C LEU A 24 -15.13 3.11 -11.79
N PHE A 25 -13.98 3.49 -11.27
CA PHE A 25 -13.54 4.86 -11.08
C PHE A 25 -12.46 5.24 -12.09
N ARG A 26 -12.39 6.52 -12.43
CA ARG A 26 -11.31 7.05 -13.26
C ARG A 26 -10.09 7.32 -12.39
N VAL A 27 -8.96 6.71 -12.69
CA VAL A 27 -7.68 7.15 -12.10
C VAL A 27 -7.39 8.55 -12.61
N VAL A 28 -7.11 9.51 -11.73
CA VAL A 28 -6.81 10.90 -12.11
C VAL A 28 -5.40 11.32 -11.73
N ARG A 29 -4.83 10.71 -10.68
CA ARG A 29 -3.47 10.99 -10.23
C ARG A 29 -2.82 9.72 -9.69
N VAL A 30 -1.54 9.57 -9.97
CA VAL A 30 -0.65 8.55 -9.40
C VAL A 30 0.44 9.28 -8.61
N GLU A 31 0.68 8.88 -7.37
CA GLU A 31 1.68 9.49 -6.47
C GLU A 31 2.78 8.47 -6.14
N GLY A 32 4.04 8.89 -6.30
CA GLY A 32 5.22 8.09 -5.95
C GLY A 32 5.92 8.53 -4.65
N ILE A 33 6.92 7.75 -4.22
CA ILE A 33 7.71 8.03 -3.00
C ILE A 33 8.33 9.43 -2.98
N GLU A 34 8.78 9.95 -4.13
CA GLU A 34 9.48 11.23 -4.22
C GLU A 34 8.54 12.45 -4.33
N GLY A 35 7.25 12.29 -4.05
CA GLY A 35 6.26 13.34 -4.26
C GLY A 35 5.98 13.64 -5.74
N THR A 36 6.51 12.81 -6.64
CA THR A 36 6.22 12.85 -8.07
C THR A 36 4.76 12.50 -8.29
N TYR A 37 4.00 13.45 -8.84
CA TYR A 37 2.60 13.27 -9.23
C TYR A 37 2.49 13.24 -10.75
N LEU A 38 1.88 12.18 -11.27
CA LEU A 38 1.52 12.09 -12.69
C LEU A 38 0.01 12.14 -12.83
N ASN A 39 -0.48 13.11 -13.61
CA ASN A 39 -1.88 13.16 -14.00
C ASN A 39 -2.16 12.01 -14.98
N SER A 40 -3.30 11.35 -14.83
CA SER A 40 -3.62 10.11 -15.56
C SER A 40 -3.66 10.25 -17.09
N GLU A 41 -3.68 11.47 -17.64
CA GLU A 41 -3.66 11.67 -19.10
C GLU A 41 -2.25 11.58 -19.70
N SER A 42 -1.19 11.75 -18.91
CA SER A 42 0.21 11.58 -19.33
C SER A 42 0.85 10.28 -18.81
N SER A 43 0.16 9.53 -17.93
CA SER A 43 0.74 8.42 -17.15
C SER A 43 1.14 7.18 -17.94
N LYS A 44 0.58 6.93 -19.13
CA LYS A 44 0.88 5.71 -19.92
C LYS A 44 2.26 5.69 -20.57
N LYS A 45 2.93 6.84 -20.75
CA LYS A 45 4.21 6.93 -21.47
C LYS A 45 5.42 7.31 -20.60
N GLN A 46 5.22 7.67 -19.33
CA GLN A 46 6.26 8.34 -18.53
C GLN A 46 6.39 7.84 -17.08
N TRP A 47 5.71 6.75 -16.68
CA TRP A 47 6.03 6.14 -15.39
C TRP A 47 7.28 5.25 -15.56
N ASP A 48 8.42 5.70 -15.02
CA ASP A 48 9.59 4.85 -14.90
C ASP A 48 9.28 3.73 -13.91
N SER A 49 9.33 2.48 -14.35
CA SER A 49 9.06 1.30 -13.51
C SER A 49 9.97 1.20 -12.28
N LYS A 50 11.02 2.03 -12.21
CA LYS A 50 11.90 2.18 -11.05
C LYS A 50 11.33 3.03 -9.93
N ASN A 51 10.28 3.81 -10.18
CA ASN A 51 9.70 4.69 -9.17
C ASN A 51 8.48 4.02 -8.51
N LEU A 52 8.51 3.90 -7.18
CA LEU A 52 7.46 3.19 -6.44
C LEU A 52 6.17 3.99 -6.42
N ILE A 53 5.09 3.40 -6.95
CA ILE A 53 3.73 3.95 -6.79
C ILE A 53 3.29 3.70 -5.34
N THR A 54 2.95 4.77 -4.64
CA THR A 54 2.48 4.70 -3.25
C THR A 54 0.98 4.87 -3.15
N LYS A 55 0.40 5.76 -3.96
CA LYS A 55 -1.03 6.10 -3.89
C LYS A 55 -1.60 6.40 -5.27
N LEU A 56 -2.89 6.13 -5.38
CA LEU A 56 -3.72 6.39 -6.54
C LEU A 56 -4.90 7.25 -6.09
N VAL A 57 -5.18 8.31 -6.84
CA VAL A 57 -6.38 9.12 -6.66
C VAL A 57 -7.37 8.71 -7.73
N LEU A 58 -8.49 8.15 -7.26
CA LEU A 58 -9.63 7.72 -8.07
C LEU A 58 -10.72 8.79 -8.00
N LYS A 59 -11.40 9.04 -9.12
CA LYS A 59 -12.61 9.87 -9.18
C LYS A 59 -13.81 9.08 -9.66
N ASP A 60 -14.92 9.28 -8.97
CA ASP A 60 -16.25 8.82 -9.39
C ASP A 60 -16.86 9.79 -10.42
N LYS A 61 -17.94 9.35 -11.09
CA LYS A 61 -18.78 10.15 -11.98
C LYS A 61 -19.32 11.41 -11.30
N ASN A 62 -19.51 11.36 -9.99
CA ASN A 62 -19.94 12.48 -9.16
C ASN A 62 -18.79 13.43 -8.74
N ASN A 63 -17.59 13.31 -9.34
CA ASN A 63 -16.38 14.05 -8.98
C ASN A 63 -15.85 13.83 -7.55
N ASN A 64 -16.41 12.87 -6.80
CA ASN A 64 -15.87 12.45 -5.51
C ASN A 64 -14.49 11.83 -5.70
N SER A 65 -13.51 12.27 -4.90
CA SER A 65 -12.12 11.81 -4.99
C SER A 65 -11.80 10.87 -3.84
N PHE A 66 -11.21 9.72 -4.17
CA PHE A 66 -10.81 8.68 -3.22
C PHE A 66 -9.33 8.40 -3.37
N VAL A 67 -8.62 8.36 -2.25
CA VAL A 67 -7.20 7.97 -2.22
C VAL A 67 -7.12 6.50 -1.83
N VAL A 68 -6.45 5.71 -2.66
CA VAL A 68 -6.22 4.29 -2.43
C VAL A 68 -4.78 3.90 -2.72
N ASN A 69 -4.34 2.84 -2.07
CA ASN A 69 -3.03 2.24 -2.31
C ASN A 69 -3.10 1.24 -3.49
N PRO A 70 -2.01 1.03 -4.23
CA PRO A 70 -1.90 -0.02 -5.25
C PRO A 70 -1.71 -1.40 -4.59
N ASP A 71 -2.68 -1.82 -3.80
CA ASP A 71 -2.70 -3.12 -3.09
C ASP A 71 -4.01 -3.88 -3.38
N SER A 72 -4.12 -5.09 -2.86
CA SER A 72 -5.28 -5.96 -3.12
C SER A 72 -6.58 -5.42 -2.54
N ILE A 73 -6.50 -4.65 -1.46
CA ILE A 73 -7.67 -4.03 -0.80
C ILE A 73 -8.12 -2.81 -1.62
N GLY A 74 -7.17 -2.04 -2.15
CA GLY A 74 -7.37 -0.93 -3.07
C GLY A 74 -7.99 -1.39 -4.38
N LEU A 75 -7.57 -2.54 -4.90
CA LEU A 75 -8.22 -3.17 -6.06
C LEU A 75 -9.68 -3.52 -5.78
N LYS A 76 -9.98 -4.15 -4.64
CA LYS A 76 -11.37 -4.48 -4.23
C LYS A 76 -12.25 -3.25 -4.08
N PHE A 77 -11.70 -2.15 -3.56
CA PHE A 77 -12.43 -0.89 -3.53
C PHE A 77 -12.65 -0.37 -4.96
N ALA A 78 -11.61 -0.39 -5.78
CA ALA A 78 -11.64 0.12 -7.14
C ALA A 78 -12.61 -0.63 -8.05
N THR A 79 -12.78 -1.95 -7.86
CA THR A 79 -13.75 -2.81 -8.56
C THR A 79 -15.18 -2.69 -8.01
N GLY A 80 -15.35 -2.05 -6.84
CA GLY A 80 -16.65 -1.90 -6.18
C GLY A 80 -17.07 -3.09 -5.32
N GLU A 81 -16.18 -4.05 -5.07
CA GLU A 81 -16.44 -5.18 -4.17
C GLU A 81 -16.61 -4.74 -2.70
N ILE A 82 -15.96 -3.65 -2.31
CA ILE A 82 -16.04 -3.07 -0.96
C ILE A 82 -16.32 -1.58 -1.02
N SER A 83 -17.01 -1.07 0.01
CA SER A 83 -17.23 0.37 0.17
C SER A 83 -15.97 1.09 0.68
N TYR A 84 -15.90 2.41 0.50
CA TYR A 84 -14.76 3.20 0.99
C TYR A 84 -14.61 3.14 2.53
N LYS A 85 -15.73 2.99 3.25
CA LYS A 85 -15.73 2.83 4.71
C LYS A 85 -15.08 1.50 5.12
N GLU A 86 -15.39 0.43 4.40
CA GLU A 86 -14.79 -0.88 4.62
C GLU A 86 -13.31 -0.90 4.24
N TYR A 87 -12.94 -0.25 3.13
CA TYR A 87 -11.55 -0.03 2.73
C TYR A 87 -10.73 0.58 3.87
N LYS A 88 -11.19 1.71 4.43
CA LYS A 88 -10.52 2.35 5.58
C LYS A 88 -10.47 1.48 6.83
N ARG A 89 -11.49 0.65 7.06
CA ARG A 89 -11.49 -0.28 8.21
C ARG A 89 -10.44 -1.37 8.03
N MET A 90 -10.32 -1.92 6.83
CA MET A 90 -9.35 -2.97 6.52
C MET A 90 -7.90 -2.45 6.60
N GLN A 91 -7.63 -1.24 6.10
CA GLN A 91 -6.31 -0.59 6.29
C GLN A 91 -5.90 -0.53 7.76
N LYS A 92 -6.79 -0.01 8.62
CA LYS A 92 -6.51 0.12 10.06
C LYS A 92 -6.27 -1.23 10.74
N LEU A 93 -7.00 -2.26 10.33
CA LEU A 93 -6.83 -3.60 10.90
C LEU A 93 -5.49 -4.21 10.51
N ASP A 94 -5.04 -3.99 9.27
CA ASP A 94 -3.73 -4.47 8.83
C ASP A 94 -2.59 -3.74 9.55
N ASP A 95 -2.68 -2.42 9.71
CA ASP A 95 -1.73 -1.65 10.50
C ASP A 95 -1.65 -2.17 11.94
N PHE A 96 -2.80 -2.46 12.55
CA PHE A 96 -2.85 -2.98 13.93
C PHE A 96 -2.25 -4.38 14.05
N LYS A 97 -2.42 -5.25 13.05
CA LYS A 97 -1.79 -6.58 13.04
C LYS A 97 -0.27 -6.47 13.00
N TRP A 98 0.28 -5.62 12.15
CA TRP A 98 1.73 -5.40 12.05
C TRP A 98 2.33 -4.86 13.35
N ILE A 99 1.64 -3.91 13.99
CA ILE A 99 2.03 -3.36 15.28
C ILE A 99 2.01 -4.44 16.36
N SER A 100 0.93 -5.21 16.45
CA SER A 100 0.77 -6.29 17.45
C SER A 100 1.85 -7.35 17.30
N PHE A 101 2.12 -7.79 16.06
CA PHE A 101 3.19 -8.76 15.78
C PHE A 101 4.58 -8.23 16.19
N SER A 102 4.86 -6.95 15.91
CA SER A 102 6.13 -6.32 16.28
C SER A 102 6.32 -6.24 17.79
N LEU A 103 5.27 -5.89 18.54
CA LEU A 103 5.30 -5.83 20.01
C LEU A 103 5.55 -7.21 20.64
N LEU A 104 4.91 -8.25 20.11
CA LEU A 104 5.14 -9.64 20.53
C LEU A 104 6.60 -10.06 20.31
N GLY A 105 7.16 -9.74 19.13
CA GLY A 105 8.56 -10.04 18.82
C GLY A 105 9.55 -9.32 19.76
N ILE A 106 9.33 -8.03 20.02
CA ILE A 106 10.18 -7.24 20.93
C ILE A 106 10.10 -7.79 22.36
N SER A 107 8.90 -8.10 22.84
CA SER A 107 8.70 -8.68 24.18
C SER A 107 9.46 -10.01 24.34
N PHE A 108 9.38 -10.89 23.33
CA PHE A 108 10.11 -12.15 23.33
C PHE A 108 11.64 -11.94 23.36
N LEU A 109 12.16 -11.01 22.56
CA LEU A 109 13.59 -10.69 22.55
C LEU A 109 14.05 -10.11 23.90
N CYS A 110 13.26 -9.23 24.52
CA CYS A 110 13.55 -8.68 25.84
C CYS A 110 13.59 -9.78 26.92
N LEU A 111 12.64 -10.73 26.90
CA LEU A 111 12.64 -11.87 27.81
C LEU A 111 13.89 -12.74 27.59
N MET A 112 14.24 -13.03 26.35
CA MET A 112 15.41 -13.85 26.03
C MET A 112 16.71 -13.20 26.52
N ILE A 113 16.88 -11.89 26.32
CA ILE A 113 18.02 -11.11 26.84
C ILE A 113 18.06 -11.14 28.36
N TYR A 114 16.92 -10.95 29.03
CA TYR A 114 16.84 -11.01 30.48
C TYR A 114 17.27 -12.38 31.03
N PHE A 115 16.81 -13.47 30.42
CA PHE A 115 17.23 -14.82 30.80
C PHE A 115 18.71 -15.07 30.56
N LEU A 116 19.28 -14.59 29.45
CA LEU A 116 20.72 -14.70 29.19
C LEU A 116 21.55 -13.93 30.24
N LEU A 117 21.16 -12.69 30.55
CA LEU A 117 21.84 -11.88 31.58
C LEU A 117 21.77 -12.54 32.95
N LYS A 118 20.64 -13.15 33.31
CA LYS A 118 20.47 -13.89 34.56
C LYS A 118 21.24 -15.22 34.60
N PHE A 119 21.52 -15.83 33.45
CA PHE A 119 22.27 -17.09 33.38
C PHE A 119 23.79 -16.85 33.45
N PHE A 120 24.27 -15.72 32.93
CA PHE A 120 25.69 -15.35 32.93
C PHE A 120 26.17 -14.58 34.16
N ASN A 121 25.27 -14.24 35.09
CA ASN A 121 25.54 -13.46 36.31
C ASN A 121 25.07 -14.22 37.55
#